data_AF-A0A8B6LR31-F1
#
_entry.id   AF-A0A8B6LR31-F1
#
_cell.length_a   1.000
_cell.length_b   1.000
_cell.length_c   1.000
_cell.angle_alpha   90.00
_cell.angle_beta   90.00
_cell.angle_gamma   90.00
#
_symmetry.space_group_name_H-M   'P 1'
#
loop_
_entity.id
_entity.type
_entity.pdbx_description
1 polymer ?
#
loop_
_entity_poly.entity_id
_entity_poly.type
_entity_poly.pdbx_seq_one_letter_code
_entity_poly.pdbx_strand_id
1 'polypeptide(L)'
;MNLFGFQEAPPPLEPKAADETQLAYLYRLIEERLATRLESASWYRRTNFLAQMATTVLSALITVIAGLKSWWFTPVGLTSGTATAAASDVVLFLSAVVTVVAAAGAFYSPRELWVVDSVNAGKLRALRAKLQFHERAPDFDAMRQELVDTGFLEYQAICDDYNAEWLKIRSKAR
;
A
#
# COMPACT_ATOMS: atom_id res chain seq x y z
N MET A 1 8.12 -14.37 6.29
CA MET A 1 7.41 -13.08 6.34
C MET A 1 8.37 -12.01 5.84
N ASN A 2 8.37 -11.75 4.53
CA ASN A 2 9.33 -10.83 3.91
C ASN A 2 8.86 -9.39 4.15
N LEU A 3 9.58 -8.66 4.99
CA LEU A 3 9.32 -7.28 5.40
C LEU A 3 9.73 -6.23 4.35
N PHE A 4 10.24 -6.69 3.23
CA PHE A 4 10.67 -5.85 2.13
C PHE A 4 9.97 -6.40 0.89
N GLY A 5 9.08 -5.60 0.29
CA GLY A 5 8.65 -5.77 -1.08
C GLY A 5 9.82 -5.54 -2.03
N PHE A 6 10.92 -6.28 -1.84
CA PHE A 6 11.89 -6.53 -2.87
C PHE A 6 11.08 -7.00 -4.05
N GLN A 7 11.14 -6.19 -5.10
CA GLN A 7 11.07 -6.60 -6.49
C GLN A 7 11.39 -8.09 -6.56
N GLU A 8 10.35 -8.94 -6.54
CA GLU A 8 10.50 -10.31 -6.94
C GLU A 8 11.22 -10.22 -8.27
N ALA A 9 12.32 -10.97 -8.41
CA ALA A 9 12.98 -11.11 -9.69
C ALA A 9 11.88 -11.24 -10.73
N PRO A 10 11.90 -10.45 -11.82
CA PRO A 10 10.84 -10.53 -12.83
C PRO A 10 10.61 -12.01 -13.09
N PRO A 11 9.35 -12.48 -13.08
CA PRO A 11 9.05 -13.90 -13.24
C PRO A 11 9.94 -14.42 -14.37
N PRO A 12 10.65 -15.54 -14.16
CA PRO A 12 11.64 -16.03 -15.11
C PRO A 12 10.99 -15.96 -16.48
N LEU A 13 11.60 -15.20 -17.40
CA LEU A 13 11.01 -14.92 -18.71
C LEU A 13 10.55 -16.25 -19.27
N GLU A 14 9.24 -16.50 -19.25
CA GLU A 14 8.71 -17.72 -19.81
C GLU A 14 9.25 -17.79 -21.24
N PRO A 15 9.77 -18.95 -21.67
CA PRO A 15 10.37 -19.06 -22.98
C PRO A 15 9.38 -18.49 -23.98
N LYS A 16 9.83 -17.47 -24.73
CA LYS A 16 9.06 -16.72 -25.74
C LYS A 16 8.11 -17.71 -26.41
N ALA A 17 6.82 -17.66 -26.09
CA ALA A 17 5.85 -18.51 -26.74
C ALA A 17 6.04 -18.24 -28.24
N ALA A 18 6.30 -19.29 -29.02
CA ALA A 18 6.91 -19.17 -30.34
C ALA A 18 6.16 -18.21 -31.30
N ASP A 19 4.89 -17.90 -30.99
CA ASP A 19 3.97 -17.07 -31.76
C ASP A 19 3.41 -15.84 -31.00
N GLU A 20 4.00 -15.40 -29.88
CA GLU A 20 3.50 -14.20 -29.17
C GLU A 20 3.75 -12.93 -29.98
N THR A 21 2.67 -12.25 -30.39
CA THR A 21 2.75 -10.93 -31.04
C THR A 21 3.22 -9.86 -30.05
N GLN A 22 3.90 -8.82 -30.53
CA GLN A 22 4.37 -7.73 -29.68
C GLN A 22 3.22 -7.06 -28.89
N LEU A 23 2.03 -6.98 -29.48
CA LEU A 23 0.84 -6.46 -28.82
C LEU A 23 0.35 -7.38 -27.69
N ALA A 24 0.35 -8.70 -27.91
CA ALA A 24 0.02 -9.67 -26.87
C ALA A 24 1.00 -9.59 -25.69
N TYR A 25 2.30 -9.45 -25.99
CA TYR A 25 3.33 -9.23 -24.99
C TYR A 25 3.09 -7.94 -24.17
N LEU A 26 2.73 -6.83 -24.84
CA LEU A 26 2.40 -5.57 -24.17
C LEU A 26 1.19 -5.71 -23.24
N TYR A 27 0.14 -6.41 -23.65
CA TYR A 27 -1.00 -6.69 -22.77
C TYR A 27 -0.61 -7.50 -21.55
N ARG A 28 0.22 -8.53 -21.73
CA ARG A 28 0.69 -9.35 -20.62
C ARG A 28 1.47 -8.52 -19.62
N LEU A 29 2.38 -7.66 -20.08
CA LEU A 29 3.11 -6.73 -19.21
C LEU A 29 2.17 -5.79 -18.44
N ILE A 30 1.18 -5.20 -19.12
CA ILE A 30 0.20 -4.32 -18.48
C ILE A 30 -0.59 -5.08 -17.41
N GLU A 31 -1.04 -6.29 -17.70
CA GLU A 31 -1.86 -7.08 -16.78
C GLU A 31 -1.07 -7.58 -15.56
N GLU A 32 0.14 -8.09 -15.77
CA GLU A 32 1.05 -8.49 -14.69
C GLU A 32 1.31 -7.32 -13.75
N ARG A 33 1.68 -6.16 -14.30
CA ARG A 33 1.90 -4.96 -13.49
C ARG A 33 0.63 -4.51 -12.78
N LEU A 34 -0.50 -4.51 -13.46
CA LEU A 34 -1.78 -4.13 -12.86
C LEU A 34 -2.15 -5.04 -11.69
N ALA A 35 -1.99 -6.36 -11.83
CA ALA A 35 -2.27 -7.33 -10.77
C ALA A 35 -1.39 -7.07 -9.54
N THR A 36 -0.07 -6.95 -9.73
CA THR A 36 0.87 -6.64 -8.64
C THR A 36 0.52 -5.32 -7.94
N ARG A 37 0.13 -4.29 -8.69
CA ARG A 37 -0.24 -2.98 -8.13
C ARG A 37 -1.53 -3.04 -7.32
N LEU A 38 -2.54 -3.77 -7.78
CA LEU A 38 -3.81 -3.92 -7.06
C LEU A 38 -3.64 -4.73 -5.78
N GLU A 39 -2.83 -5.79 -5.82
CA GLU A 39 -2.49 -6.56 -4.64
C GLU A 39 -1.78 -5.69 -3.59
N SER A 40 -0.73 -4.97 -4.02
CA SER A 40 0.03 -4.04 -3.18
C SER A 40 -0.87 -2.96 -2.57
N ALA A 41 -1.71 -2.31 -3.39
CA ALA A 41 -2.69 -1.32 -2.94
C ALA A 41 -3.65 -1.87 -1.88
N SER A 42 -4.12 -3.11 -2.07
CA SER A 42 -5.04 -3.75 -1.13
C SER A 42 -4.37 -4.04 0.22
N TRP A 43 -3.10 -4.45 0.19
CA TRP A 43 -2.29 -4.69 1.37
C TRP A 43 -2.04 -3.39 2.14
N TYR A 44 -1.56 -2.34 1.46
CA TYR A 44 -1.31 -1.04 2.09
C TYR A 44 -2.57 -0.43 2.70
N ARG A 45 -3.72 -0.56 2.03
CA ARG A 45 -5.01 -0.11 2.55
C ARG A 45 -5.38 -0.83 3.86
N ARG A 46 -5.24 -2.16 3.91
CA ARG A 46 -5.52 -2.96 5.11
C ARG A 46 -4.56 -2.61 6.25
N THR A 47 -3.27 -2.49 5.97
CA THR A 47 -2.25 -2.16 6.97
C THR A 47 -2.49 -0.76 7.56
N ASN A 48 -2.79 0.23 6.73
CA ASN A 48 -3.12 1.57 7.21
C ASN A 48 -4.39 1.58 8.08
N PHE A 49 -5.44 0.87 7.65
CA PHE A 49 -6.67 0.76 8.44
C PHE A 49 -6.44 0.08 9.79
N LEU A 50 -5.70 -1.03 9.82
CA LEU A 50 -5.34 -1.74 11.04
C LEU A 50 -4.53 -0.88 12.00
N ALA A 51 -3.53 -0.14 11.50
CA ALA A 51 -2.71 0.75 12.32
C ALA A 51 -3.54 1.88 12.96
N GLN A 52 -4.44 2.50 12.18
CA GLN A 52 -5.33 3.55 12.69
C GLN A 52 -6.32 3.00 13.72
N MET A 53 -6.96 1.87 13.45
CA MET A 53 -7.89 1.23 14.38
C MET A 53 -7.20 0.79 15.67
N ALA A 54 -6.00 0.19 15.59
CA ALA A 54 -5.23 -0.18 16.77
C ALA A 54 -4.93 1.04 17.63
N THR A 55 -4.49 2.15 17.03
CA THR A 55 -4.19 3.39 17.75
C THR A 55 -5.43 3.95 18.47
N THR A 56 -6.58 3.98 17.79
CA THR A 56 -7.84 4.46 18.36
C THR A 56 -8.33 3.55 19.51
N VAL A 57 -8.29 2.23 19.32
CA VAL A 57 -8.71 1.26 20.35
C VAL A 57 -7.79 1.34 21.57
N LEU A 58 -6.48 1.41 21.38
CA LEU A 58 -5.52 1.57 22.47
C LEU A 58 -5.75 2.89 23.22
N SER A 59 -6.01 3.99 22.51
CA SER A 59 -6.32 5.28 23.13
C SER A 59 -7.63 5.25 23.93
N ALA A 60 -8.65 4.56 23.42
CA ALA A 60 -9.91 4.35 24.13
C ALA A 60 -9.71 3.47 25.38
N LEU A 61 -8.91 2.41 25.29
CA LEU A 61 -8.55 1.57 26.44
C LEU A 61 -7.78 2.35 27.50
N ILE A 62 -6.80 3.17 27.11
CA ILE A 62 -6.08 4.06 28.03
C ILE A 62 -7.07 4.99 28.74
N THR A 63 -8.02 5.57 28.01
CA THR A 63 -9.04 6.47 28.58
C THR A 63 -9.97 5.74 29.54
N VAL A 64 -10.42 4.53 29.20
CA VAL A 64 -11.28 3.70 30.08
C VAL A 64 -10.53 3.30 31.34
N ILE A 65 -9.27 2.86 31.25
CA ILE A 65 -8.45 2.47 32.40
C ILE A 65 -8.16 3.68 33.29
N ALA A 66 -7.82 4.83 32.71
CA ALA A 66 -7.61 6.07 33.44
C ALA A 66 -8.90 6.56 34.13
N GLY A 67 -10.04 6.48 33.44
CA GLY A 67 -11.35 6.82 33.99
C GLY A 67 -11.80 5.87 35.11
N LEU A 68 -11.58 4.57 34.97
CA LEU A 68 -11.85 3.57 36.01
C LEU A 68 -10.95 3.80 37.24
N LYS A 69 -9.69 4.16 37.06
CA LYS A 69 -8.81 4.60 38.17
C LYS A 69 -9.38 5.83 38.88
N SER A 70 -9.93 6.78 38.13
CA SER A 70 -10.57 7.98 38.70
C SER A 70 -11.93 7.71 39.34
N TRP A 71 -12.66 6.67 38.96
CA TRP A 71 -14.02 6.43 39.45
C TRP A 71 -14.09 5.38 40.58
N TRP A 72 -13.23 4.36 40.55
CA TRP A 72 -13.21 3.28 41.54
C TRP A 72 -12.26 3.55 42.73
N PHE A 73 -11.22 4.39 42.57
CA PHE A 73 -10.16 4.58 43.57
C PHE A 73 -10.17 5.96 44.26
N THR A 74 -11.20 6.79 44.05
CA THR A 74 -11.41 8.03 44.82
C THR A 74 -12.65 7.99 45.72
N PRO A 75 -12.80 7.03 46.64
CA PRO A 75 -13.22 7.37 47.98
C PRO A 75 -11.97 7.61 48.80
N VAL A 76 -11.89 8.80 49.39
CA VAL A 76 -11.18 9.13 50.63
C VAL A 76 -10.56 7.89 51.33
N GLY A 77 -9.24 7.73 51.24
CA GLY A 77 -8.46 7.11 52.31
C GLY A 77 -8.08 5.62 52.25
N LEU A 78 -8.20 4.87 51.14
CA LEU A 78 -7.62 3.52 51.08
C LEU A 78 -6.55 3.36 49.98
N THR A 79 -5.30 3.52 50.42
CA THR A 79 -4.09 2.99 49.80
C THR A 79 -4.14 1.47 49.71
N SER A 80 -4.63 0.92 48.60
CA SER A 80 -4.27 -0.45 48.17
C SER A 80 -3.22 -0.34 47.07
N GLY A 81 -1.95 -0.26 47.49
CA GLY A 81 -0.79 0.07 46.65
C GLY A 81 -0.44 -0.92 45.53
N THR A 82 -1.15 -2.04 45.41
CA THR A 82 -0.89 -3.05 44.37
C THR A 82 -1.77 -2.89 43.12
N ALA A 83 -3.04 -2.47 43.28
CA ALA A 83 -3.97 -2.34 42.16
C ALA A 83 -3.74 -1.06 41.34
N THR A 84 -3.35 0.04 42.00
CA THR A 84 -2.97 1.30 41.34
C THR A 84 -1.65 1.20 40.59
N ALA A 85 -0.71 0.39 41.06
CA ALA A 85 0.54 0.10 40.38
C ALA A 85 0.31 -0.69 39.08
N ALA A 86 -0.45 -1.80 39.15
CA ALA A 86 -0.75 -2.63 37.98
C ALA A 86 -1.51 -1.85 36.88
N ALA A 87 -2.47 -1.00 37.25
CA ALA A 87 -3.18 -0.15 36.28
C ALA A 87 -2.26 0.90 35.63
N SER A 88 -1.31 1.44 36.39
CA SER A 88 -0.32 2.40 35.88
C SER A 88 0.63 1.74 34.88
N ASP A 89 1.09 0.52 35.18
CA ASP A 89 1.98 -0.25 34.28
C ASP A 89 1.28 -0.59 32.96
N VAL A 90 -0.02 -0.94 33.00
CA VAL A 90 -0.80 -1.19 31.79
C VAL A 90 -0.95 0.07 30.94
N VAL A 91 -1.23 1.23 31.54
CA VAL A 91 -1.31 2.51 30.80
C VAL A 91 0.03 2.83 30.15
N LEU A 92 1.13 2.60 30.85
CA LEU A 92 2.48 2.86 30.36
C LEU A 92 2.83 1.92 29.20
N PHE A 93 2.49 0.64 29.31
CA PHE A 93 2.63 -0.34 28.23
C PHE A 93 1.79 0.04 27.00
N LEU A 94 0.51 0.36 27.17
CA LEU A 94 -0.36 0.76 26.06
C LEU A 94 0.14 2.04 25.37
N SER A 95 0.64 3.01 26.14
CA SER A 95 1.20 4.25 25.59
C SER A 95 2.49 4.01 24.79
N ALA A 96 3.34 3.09 25.26
CA ALA A 96 4.53 2.67 24.53
C ALA A 96 4.16 1.96 23.22
N VAL A 97 3.16 1.07 23.25
CA VAL A 97 2.66 0.39 22.04
C VAL A 97 2.08 1.40 21.04
N VAL A 98 1.29 2.37 21.49
CA VAL A 98 0.78 3.46 20.64
C VAL A 98 1.92 4.22 19.98
N THR A 99 2.98 4.53 20.72
CA THR A 99 4.14 5.25 20.20
C THR A 99 4.86 4.45 19.11
N VAL A 100 5.07 3.14 19.33
CA VAL A 100 5.68 2.25 18.32
C VAL A 100 4.81 2.14 17.08
N VAL A 101 3.49 2.00 17.23
CA VAL A 101 2.55 1.92 16.10
C VAL A 101 2.50 3.24 15.33
N ALA A 102 2.49 4.38 16.02
CA ALA A 102 2.53 5.70 15.41
C ALA A 102 3.84 5.94 14.63
N ALA A 103 4.98 5.58 15.23
CA ALA A 103 6.29 5.66 14.58
C ALA A 103 6.37 4.74 13.35
N ALA A 104 5.85 3.50 13.44
CA ALA A 104 5.80 2.59 12.31
C ALA A 104 4.89 3.13 11.18
N GLY A 105 3.71 3.66 11.52
CA GLY A 105 2.81 4.29 10.56
C GLY A 105 3.45 5.47 9.81
N ALA A 106 4.24 6.28 10.50
CA ALA A 106 4.98 7.40 9.92
C ALA A 106 6.15 6.94 9.02
N PHE A 107 6.88 5.89 9.42
CA PHE A 107 8.04 5.41 8.66
C PHE A 107 7.67 4.68 7.36
N TYR A 108 6.54 3.97 7.35
CA TYR A 108 6.13 3.17 6.19
C TYR A 108 5.19 3.91 5.21
N SER A 109 4.70 5.11 5.55
CA SER A 109 3.76 5.92 4.75
C SER A 109 2.71 5.09 3.97
N PRO A 110 2.00 4.13 4.61
CA PRO A 110 1.17 3.15 3.90
C PRO A 110 0.03 3.81 3.12
N ARG A 111 -0.47 4.97 3.59
CA ARG A 111 -1.46 5.76 2.85
C ARG A 111 -0.91 6.31 1.54
N GLU A 112 0.29 6.87 1.54
CA GLU A 112 0.89 7.48 0.34
C GLU A 112 1.18 6.39 -0.71
N LEU A 113 1.72 5.25 -0.27
CA LEU A 113 1.97 4.09 -1.13
C LEU A 113 0.66 3.55 -1.76
N TRP A 114 -0.40 3.41 -0.96
CA TRP A 114 -1.70 2.99 -1.47
C TRP A 114 -2.24 3.95 -2.54
N VAL A 115 -2.13 5.26 -2.33
CA VAL A 115 -2.61 6.27 -3.29
C VAL A 115 -1.81 6.18 -4.59
N VAL A 116 -0.48 6.11 -4.51
CA VAL A 116 0.39 6.00 -5.69
C VAL A 116 0.11 4.71 -6.48
N ASP A 117 -0.02 3.57 -5.81
CA ASP A 117 -0.36 2.30 -6.47
C ASP A 117 -1.74 2.36 -7.13
N SER A 118 -2.73 2.98 -6.48
CA SER A 118 -4.10 3.12 -7.02
C SER A 118 -4.14 4.02 -8.26
N VAL A 119 -3.41 5.13 -8.25
CA VAL A 119 -3.29 6.04 -9.39
C VAL A 119 -2.58 5.35 -10.55
N ASN A 120 -1.48 4.64 -10.27
CA ASN A 120 -0.73 3.93 -11.31
C ASN A 120 -1.56 2.79 -11.93
N ALA A 121 -2.27 2.00 -11.12
CA ALA A 121 -3.20 1.01 -11.62
C ALA A 121 -4.31 1.64 -12.49
N GLY A 122 -4.78 2.84 -12.15
CA GLY A 122 -5.70 3.62 -12.98
C GLY A 122 -5.11 3.97 -14.35
N LYS A 123 -3.87 4.47 -14.40
CA LYS A 123 -3.15 4.77 -15.65
C LYS A 123 -2.97 3.51 -16.52
N LEU A 124 -2.60 2.38 -15.92
CA LEU A 124 -2.47 1.09 -16.63
C LEU A 124 -3.81 0.61 -17.21
N ARG A 125 -4.93 0.73 -16.48
CA ARG A 125 -6.27 0.43 -17.02
C ARG A 125 -6.63 1.33 -18.19
N ALA A 126 -6.33 2.63 -18.10
CA ALA A 126 -6.61 3.57 -19.16
C ALA A 126 -5.82 3.23 -20.44
N LEU A 127 -4.53 2.89 -20.29
CA LEU A 127 -3.70 2.43 -21.41
C LEU A 127 -4.26 1.15 -22.03
N ARG A 128 -4.61 0.15 -21.22
CA ARG A 128 -5.25 -1.09 -21.69
C ARG A 128 -6.53 -0.80 -22.48
N ALA A 129 -7.41 0.06 -21.94
CA ALA A 129 -8.66 0.42 -22.59
C ALA A 129 -8.42 1.16 -23.92
N LYS A 130 -7.41 2.02 -23.97
CA LYS A 130 -7.00 2.74 -25.19
C LYS A 130 -6.52 1.76 -26.27
N LEU A 131 -5.63 0.83 -25.94
CA LEU A 131 -5.16 -0.19 -26.89
C LEU A 131 -6.32 -1.03 -27.44
N GLN A 132 -7.20 -1.49 -26.56
CA GLN A 132 -8.40 -2.27 -26.92
C GLN A 132 -9.38 -1.49 -27.79
N PHE A 133 -9.41 -0.16 -27.66
CA PHE A 133 -10.24 0.69 -28.50
C PHE A 133 -9.67 0.77 -29.92
N HIS A 134 -8.36 1.01 -30.06
CA HIS A 134 -7.70 1.08 -31.36
C HIS A 134 -7.69 -0.26 -32.12
N GLU A 135 -7.69 -1.40 -31.41
CA GLU A 135 -7.85 -2.73 -32.03
C GLU A 135 -9.17 -2.94 -32.76
N ARG A 136 -10.21 -2.20 -32.38
CA ARG A 136 -11.53 -2.30 -33.02
C ARG A 136 -11.64 -1.40 -34.25
N ALA A 137 -10.58 -0.65 -34.59
CA ALA A 137 -10.56 0.19 -35.76
C ALA A 137 -10.45 -0.65 -37.05
N PRO A 138 -11.12 -0.27 -38.15
CA PRO A 138 -11.09 -1.02 -39.41
C PRO A 138 -9.69 -1.14 -40.05
N ASP A 139 -8.80 -0.21 -39.72
CA ASP A 139 -7.42 -0.05 -40.20
C ASP A 139 -6.37 -0.56 -39.21
N PHE A 140 -6.79 -1.32 -38.19
CA PHE A 140 -5.91 -1.82 -37.13
C PHE A 140 -4.65 -2.52 -37.65
N ASP A 141 -4.75 -3.36 -38.68
CA ASP A 141 -3.59 -4.10 -39.19
C ASP A 141 -2.52 -3.17 -39.79
N ALA A 142 -2.92 -2.04 -40.36
CA ALA A 142 -1.99 -1.04 -40.89
C ALA A 142 -1.35 -0.21 -39.75
N MET A 143 -2.10 0.07 -38.69
CA MET A 143 -1.66 0.86 -37.54
C MET A 143 -1.00 0.03 -36.42
N ARG A 144 -1.02 -1.30 -36.52
CA ARG A 144 -0.64 -2.21 -35.43
C ARG A 144 0.76 -1.92 -34.87
N GLN A 145 1.74 -1.71 -35.75
CA GLN A 145 3.11 -1.46 -35.33
C GLN A 145 3.24 -0.13 -34.59
N GLU A 146 2.63 0.93 -35.12
CA GLU A 146 2.61 2.25 -34.49
C GLU A 146 1.93 2.20 -33.12
N LEU A 147 0.82 1.47 -33.01
CA LEU A 147 0.09 1.29 -31.76
C LEU A 147 0.93 0.55 -30.70
N VAL A 148 1.69 -0.47 -31.09
CA VAL A 148 2.60 -1.18 -30.20
C VAL A 148 3.71 -0.26 -29.72
N ASP A 149 4.34 0.50 -30.62
CA ASP A 149 5.47 1.37 -30.28
C ASP A 149 5.02 2.50 -29.35
N THR A 150 3.93 3.20 -29.71
CA THR A 150 3.34 4.25 -28.86
C THR A 150 2.79 3.70 -27.55
N GLY A 151 2.14 2.54 -27.56
CA GLY A 151 1.64 1.87 -26.36
C GLY A 151 2.76 1.46 -25.41
N PHE A 152 3.89 0.98 -25.92
CA PHE A 152 5.05 0.64 -25.11
C PHE A 152 5.73 1.87 -24.51
N LEU A 153 5.85 2.96 -25.27
CA LEU A 153 6.36 4.24 -24.75
C LEU A 153 5.46 4.79 -23.62
N GLU A 154 4.14 4.74 -23.79
CA GLU A 154 3.20 5.15 -22.74
C GLU A 154 3.30 4.26 -21.50
N TYR A 155 3.42 2.94 -21.69
CA TYR A 155 3.66 2.00 -20.59
C TYR A 155 4.94 2.32 -19.82
N GLN A 156 6.04 2.59 -20.53
CA GLN A 156 7.32 2.94 -19.91
C GLN A 156 7.21 4.24 -19.11
N ALA A 157 6.56 5.26 -19.67
CA ALA A 157 6.31 6.53 -18.98
C ALA A 157 5.49 6.33 -17.69
N ILE A 158 4.47 5.46 -17.71
CA ILE A 158 3.68 5.12 -16.52
C ILE A 158 4.55 4.43 -15.45
N CYS A 159 5.49 3.57 -15.85
CA CYS A 159 6.43 2.93 -14.94
C CYS A 159 7.43 3.92 -14.34
N ASP A 160 7.96 4.83 -15.15
CA ASP A 160 8.94 5.84 -14.72
C ASP A 160 8.31 6.86 -13.76
N ASP A 161 7.08 7.31 -14.07
CA ASP A 161 6.26 8.14 -13.18
C ASP A 161 6.08 7.47 -11.81
N TYR A 162 5.76 6.18 -11.79
CA TYR A 162 5.61 5.44 -10.54
C TYR A 162 6.91 5.39 -9.75
N ASN A 163 8.03 5.10 -10.42
CA ASN A 163 9.33 5.04 -9.76
C ASN A 163 9.71 6.41 -9.17
N ALA A 164 9.44 7.49 -9.90
CA ALA A 164 9.67 8.85 -9.42
C ALA A 164 8.84 9.16 -8.17
N GLU A 165 7.54 8.84 -8.17
CA GLU A 165 6.67 9.04 -7.00
C GLU A 165 7.08 8.16 -5.81
N TRP A 166 7.45 6.91 -6.06
CA TRP A 166 7.94 6.00 -5.02
C TRP A 166 9.23 6.52 -4.39
N LEU A 167 10.18 7.02 -5.19
CA LEU A 167 11.41 7.63 -4.69
C LEU A 167 11.12 8.89 -3.87
N LYS A 168 10.14 9.72 -4.26
CA LYS A 168 9.72 10.89 -3.48
C LYS A 168 9.21 10.47 -2.10
N ILE A 169 8.33 9.46 -2.02
CA ILE A 169 7.83 8.95 -0.73
C ILE A 169 8.99 8.48 0.16
N ARG A 170 9.94 7.73 -0.40
CA ARG A 170 11.09 7.23 0.36
C ARG A 170 12.09 8.30 0.76
N SER A 171 12.26 9.32 -0.06
CA SER A 171 13.13 10.46 0.28
C SER A 171 12.58 11.31 1.43
N LYS A 172 11.26 11.41 1.57
CA LYS A 172 10.59 12.11 2.69
C LYS A 172 10.67 11.36 4.01
N ALA A 173 10.88 10.04 3.97
CA ALA A 173 10.98 9.19 5.16
C ALA A 173 12.37 9.20 5.81
N ARG A 174 13.32 10.00 5.30
CA ARG A 174 14.69 10.16 5.79
C ARG A 174 14.87 11.51 6.46
#